data_AF-A0AAD4EEL8-F1
#
_entry.id   AF-A0AAD4EEL8-F1
#
_cell.length_a   1.000
_cell.length_b   1.000
_cell.length_c   1.000
_cell.angle_alpha   90.00
_cell.angle_beta   90.00
_cell.angle_gamma   90.00
#
_symmetry.space_group_name_H-M   'P 1'
#
loop_
_entity.id
_entity.type
_entity.pdbx_description
1 polymer ?
#
loop_
_entity_poly.entity_id
_entity_poly.type
_entity_poly.pdbx_seq_one_letter_code
_entity_poly.pdbx_strand_id
1 'polypeptide(L)'
;MSQDTNFILHQAASHEDVYLYEYEDSPGPDCEDLAFDLRCRSKSPWNDKVIGLLLEELQRRDDIESWPFQRSEAYFREILQAHYKHLCMIWMAAQPKVTAMGGVETPAEVEQRLITKKDKTLKATHQTMCRKNKYLHRVMVLNHLVKHRMDKNKEDIPAWEWLQFKADEMDTVSRESNDIQKRSGWIA
;
A
#
# COMPACT_ATOMS: atom_id res chain seq x y z
N MET A 1 4.28 16.00 -4.40
CA MET A 1 4.55 15.75 -2.98
C MET A 1 3.26 15.94 -2.21
N SER A 2 2.86 14.97 -1.40
CA SER A 2 1.83 13.99 -1.80
C SER A 2 0.57 14.35 -1.02
N GLN A 3 -0.62 14.15 -1.58
CA GLN A 3 -1.90 14.45 -0.90
C GLN A 3 -1.99 13.81 0.51
N ASP A 4 -1.26 12.71 0.72
CA ASP A 4 -1.14 12.00 2.00
C ASP A 4 -0.59 12.85 3.15
N THR A 5 0.28 13.83 2.88
CA THR A 5 0.85 14.70 3.92
C THR A 5 -0.22 15.63 4.51
N ASN A 6 -1.18 16.06 3.69
CA ASN A 6 -2.28 16.92 4.17
C ASN A 6 -3.23 16.13 5.09
N PHE A 7 -3.34 14.82 4.88
CA PHE A 7 -4.18 13.95 5.73
C PHE A 7 -3.61 13.75 7.14
N ILE A 8 -2.30 13.95 7.34
CA ILE A 8 -1.67 13.88 8.67
C ILE A 8 -2.24 14.95 9.62
N LEU A 9 -2.61 16.10 9.08
CA LEU A 9 -3.20 17.21 9.82
C LEU A 9 -4.74 17.16 9.87
N HIS A 10 -5.35 16.15 9.23
CA HIS A 10 -6.80 16.02 9.20
C HIS A 10 -7.33 15.73 10.61
N GLN A 11 -8.34 16.50 11.00
CA GLN A 11 -9.04 16.31 12.25
C GLN A 11 -9.97 15.09 12.11
N ALA A 12 -9.75 14.08 12.94
CA ALA A 12 -10.66 12.94 13.01
C ALA A 12 -12.03 13.38 13.55
N ALA A 13 -13.06 12.61 13.22
CA ALA A 13 -14.39 12.77 13.79
C ALA A 13 -14.33 12.78 15.32
N SER A 14 -15.18 13.60 15.96
CA SER A 14 -15.29 13.61 17.41
C SER A 14 -15.75 12.24 17.91
N HIS A 15 -15.19 11.80 19.03
CA HIS A 15 -15.65 10.57 19.68
C HIS A 15 -17.13 10.66 20.07
N GLU A 16 -17.59 11.85 20.44
CA GLU A 16 -18.99 12.09 20.81
C GLU A 16 -19.91 11.89 19.61
N ASP A 17 -19.62 12.49 18.46
CA ASP A 17 -20.44 12.36 17.24
C ASP A 17 -20.52 10.90 16.78
N VAL A 18 -19.38 10.20 16.78
CA VAL A 18 -19.31 8.78 16.42
C VAL A 18 -20.13 7.93 17.39
N TYR A 19 -20.03 8.19 18.69
CA TYR A 19 -20.78 7.47 19.71
C TYR A 19 -22.29 7.73 19.61
N LEU A 20 -22.68 8.99 19.49
CA LEU A 20 -24.08 9.38 19.38
C LEU A 20 -24.72 8.80 18.11
N TYR A 21 -23.99 8.76 17.00
CA TYR A 21 -24.46 8.10 15.77
C TYR A 21 -24.64 6.58 15.96
N GLU A 22 -23.71 5.93 16.64
CA GLU A 22 -23.74 4.48 16.83
C GLU A 22 -24.83 4.02 17.81
N TYR A 23 -25.14 4.82 18.85
CA TYR A 23 -25.99 4.39 19.97
C TYR A 23 -27.24 5.24 20.23
N GLU A 24 -27.28 6.51 19.81
CA GLU A 24 -28.32 7.47 20.23
C GLU A 24 -29.12 8.06 19.05
N ASP A 25 -29.10 7.41 17.89
CA ASP A 25 -29.86 7.80 16.68
C ASP A 25 -29.60 9.26 16.25
N SER A 26 -28.35 9.71 16.46
CA SER A 26 -27.87 11.04 16.09
C SER A 26 -27.71 11.20 14.57
N PRO A 27 -27.70 12.43 14.04
CA PRO A 27 -27.35 12.67 12.64
C PRO A 27 -26.01 12.02 12.27
N GLY A 28 -25.95 11.45 11.07
CA GLY A 28 -24.72 10.87 10.55
C GLY A 28 -23.68 11.93 10.14
N PRO A 29 -22.59 11.48 9.48
CA PRO A 29 -21.53 12.37 9.00
C PRO A 29 -22.05 13.48 8.09
N ASP A 30 -21.53 14.70 8.27
CA ASP A 30 -21.83 15.85 7.41
C ASP A 30 -21.19 15.66 6.03
N CYS A 31 -21.96 15.89 4.96
CA CYS A 31 -21.48 15.80 3.59
C CYS A 31 -20.57 16.97 3.19
N GLU A 32 -20.71 18.13 3.83
CA GLU A 32 -19.89 19.32 3.56
C GLU A 32 -18.58 19.33 4.36
N ASP A 33 -18.55 18.62 5.49
CA ASP A 33 -17.38 18.48 6.37
C ASP A 33 -17.15 17.02 6.78
N LEU A 34 -16.81 16.19 5.79
CA LEU A 34 -16.58 14.77 6.02
C LEU A 34 -15.33 14.54 6.88
N ALA A 35 -15.54 14.00 8.09
CA ALA A 35 -14.49 13.55 8.97
C ALA A 35 -14.54 12.03 9.17
N PHE A 36 -13.40 11.36 8.99
CA PHE A 36 -13.28 9.93 9.30
C PHE A 36 -13.08 9.70 10.80
N ASP A 37 -13.66 8.62 11.31
CA ASP A 37 -13.26 8.05 12.59
C ASP A 37 -11.96 7.26 12.38
N LEU A 38 -10.84 7.88 12.74
CA LEU A 38 -9.49 7.33 12.59
C LEU A 38 -9.03 6.56 13.85
N ARG A 39 -9.82 6.58 14.92
CA ARG A 39 -9.48 5.96 16.21
C ARG A 39 -10.02 4.54 16.30
N CYS A 40 -11.19 4.29 15.73
CA CYS A 40 -11.81 2.99 15.73
C CYS A 40 -11.42 2.16 14.50
N ARG A 41 -11.51 0.82 14.63
CA ARG A 41 -11.15 -0.09 13.52
C ARG A 41 -12.07 0.15 12.33
N SER A 42 -11.63 -0.28 11.14
CA SER A 42 -12.26 -0.06 9.83
C SER A 42 -13.69 -0.60 9.62
N LYS A 43 -14.41 -0.97 10.68
CA LYS A 43 -15.78 -1.47 10.68
C LYS A 43 -16.72 -0.59 11.52
N SER A 44 -16.32 0.66 11.79
CA SER A 44 -17.18 1.63 12.45
C SER A 44 -18.35 1.98 11.53
N PRO A 45 -19.62 1.90 11.99
CA PRO A 45 -20.79 2.31 11.21
C PRO A 45 -20.65 3.74 10.65
N TRP A 46 -19.99 4.62 11.39
CA TRP A 46 -19.66 5.98 10.96
C TRP A 46 -18.84 5.98 9.66
N ASN A 47 -17.74 5.22 9.63
CA ASN A 47 -16.85 5.15 8.47
C ASN A 47 -17.52 4.47 7.27
N ASP A 48 -18.37 3.47 7.50
CA ASP A 48 -19.16 2.85 6.43
C ASP A 48 -20.12 3.88 5.80
N LYS A 49 -20.71 4.77 6.62
CA LYS A 49 -21.55 5.86 6.11
C LYS A 49 -20.74 6.91 5.35
N VAL A 50 -19.57 7.32 5.84
CA VAL A 50 -18.66 8.23 5.11
C VAL A 50 -18.26 7.64 3.76
N ILE A 51 -17.88 6.36 3.71
CA ILE A 51 -17.54 5.67 2.45
C ILE A 51 -18.75 5.63 1.51
N GLY A 52 -19.95 5.42 2.04
CA GLY A 52 -21.20 5.51 1.26
C GLY A 52 -21.40 6.87 0.61
N LEU A 53 -21.22 7.96 1.36
CA LEU A 53 -21.34 9.33 0.83
C LEU A 53 -20.31 9.62 -0.26
N LEU A 54 -19.06 9.19 -0.07
CA LEU A 54 -18.01 9.33 -1.09
C LEU A 54 -18.30 8.52 -2.36
N LEU A 55 -18.92 7.35 -2.20
CA LEU A 55 -19.32 6.50 -3.32
C LEU A 55 -20.46 7.12 -4.13
N GLU A 56 -21.47 7.67 -3.45
CA GLU A 56 -22.56 8.42 -4.08
C GLU A 56 -22.02 9.61 -4.87
N GLU A 57 -21.09 10.38 -4.30
CA GLU A 57 -20.46 11.52 -4.97
C GLU A 57 -19.59 11.09 -6.17
N LEU A 58 -18.85 9.99 -6.06
CA LEU A 58 -18.09 9.44 -7.18
C LEU A 58 -18.99 9.01 -8.33
N GLN A 59 -20.09 8.33 -8.03
CA GLN A 59 -21.08 7.91 -9.03
C GLN A 59 -21.74 9.11 -9.70
N ARG A 60 -22.13 10.13 -8.91
CA ARG A 60 -22.68 11.38 -9.45
C ARG A 60 -21.71 12.08 -10.41
N ARG A 61 -20.41 12.06 -10.12
CA ARG A 61 -19.38 12.61 -11.01
C ARG A 61 -19.16 11.77 -12.26
N ASP A 62 -19.20 10.44 -12.13
CA ASP A 62 -19.12 9.54 -13.29
C ASP A 62 -20.25 9.83 -14.29
N ASP A 63 -21.48 10.04 -13.80
CA ASP A 63 -22.63 10.40 -14.63
C ASP A 63 -22.47 11.77 -15.34
N ILE A 64 -21.87 12.75 -14.66
CA ILE A 64 -21.69 14.12 -15.20
C ILE A 64 -20.52 14.20 -16.17
N GLU A 65 -19.40 13.57 -15.81
CA GLU A 65 -18.13 13.67 -16.54
C GLU A 65 -17.99 12.57 -17.60
N SER A 66 -18.88 11.57 -17.61
CA SER A 66 -18.92 10.46 -18.55
C SER A 66 -17.55 9.76 -18.66
N TRP A 67 -17.02 9.25 -17.53
CA TRP A 67 -15.68 8.68 -17.53
C TRP A 67 -15.57 7.49 -18.48
N PRO A 68 -14.42 7.32 -19.15
CA PRO A 68 -14.25 6.31 -20.21
C PRO A 68 -14.32 4.86 -19.73
N PHE A 69 -14.38 4.62 -18.42
CA PHE A 69 -14.36 3.28 -17.84
C PHE A 69 -15.50 3.12 -16.84
N GLN A 70 -16.55 2.41 -17.25
CA GLN A 70 -17.59 1.99 -16.32
C GLN A 70 -17.05 0.92 -15.38
N ARG A 71 -17.21 1.14 -14.07
CA ARG A 71 -16.81 0.19 -13.03
C ARG A 71 -18.00 -0.08 -12.13
N SER A 72 -18.04 -1.30 -11.58
CA SER A 72 -19.08 -1.66 -10.62
C SER A 72 -18.97 -0.83 -9.34
N GLU A 73 -20.09 -0.61 -8.65
CA GLU A 73 -20.11 0.00 -7.32
C GLU A 73 -19.14 -0.72 -6.36
N ALA A 74 -19.14 -2.05 -6.38
CA ALA A 74 -18.27 -2.88 -5.55
C ALA A 74 -16.78 -2.54 -5.76
N TYR A 75 -16.37 -2.29 -7.00
CA TYR A 75 -14.99 -1.88 -7.32
C TYR A 75 -14.63 -0.53 -6.69
N PHE A 76 -15.49 0.48 -6.81
CA PHE A 76 -15.22 1.79 -6.21
C PHE A 76 -15.20 1.71 -4.69
N ARG A 77 -16.13 0.95 -4.10
CA ARG A 77 -16.18 0.69 -2.66
C ARG A 77 -14.88 0.04 -2.18
N GLU A 78 -14.36 -0.96 -2.89
CA GLU A 78 -13.08 -1.60 -2.56
C GLU A 78 -11.91 -0.61 -2.61
N ILE A 79 -11.84 0.25 -3.62
CA ILE A 79 -10.81 1.30 -3.72
C ILE A 79 -10.90 2.27 -2.57
N LEU A 80 -12.09 2.80 -2.28
CA LEU A 80 -12.32 3.72 -1.16
C LEU A 80 -11.91 3.09 0.17
N GLN A 81 -12.28 1.84 0.41
CA GLN A 81 -11.88 1.10 1.60
C GLN A 81 -10.37 0.88 1.67
N ALA A 82 -9.71 0.56 0.54
CA ALA A 82 -8.26 0.40 0.49
C ALA A 82 -7.54 1.72 0.79
N HIS A 83 -8.02 2.83 0.22
CA HIS A 83 -7.50 4.17 0.47
C HIS A 83 -7.71 4.57 1.93
N TYR A 84 -8.91 4.40 2.47
CA TYR A 84 -9.19 4.68 3.88
C TYR A 84 -8.27 3.90 4.82
N LYS A 85 -8.06 2.60 4.58
CA LYS A 85 -7.12 1.78 5.37
C LYS A 85 -5.70 2.35 5.32
N HIS A 86 -5.24 2.73 4.14
CA HIS A 86 -3.92 3.35 3.96
C HIS A 86 -3.80 4.67 4.74
N LEU A 87 -4.81 5.54 4.63
CA LEU A 87 -4.87 6.80 5.34
C LEU A 87 -4.88 6.63 6.86
N CYS A 88 -5.64 5.66 7.38
CA CYS A 88 -5.61 5.30 8.80
C CYS A 88 -4.22 4.86 9.25
N MET A 89 -3.53 4.03 8.45
CA MET A 89 -2.17 3.60 8.78
C MET A 89 -1.19 4.76 8.84
N ILE A 90 -1.29 5.71 7.90
CA ILE A 90 -0.47 6.93 7.88
C ILE A 90 -0.78 7.80 9.10
N TRP A 91 -2.05 8.07 9.35
CA TRP A 91 -2.49 8.90 10.46
C TRP A 91 -2.05 8.31 11.82
N MET A 92 -2.26 7.00 12.03
CA MET A 92 -1.80 6.28 13.23
C MET A 92 -0.28 6.29 13.36
N ALA A 93 0.46 6.20 12.26
CA ALA A 93 1.91 6.30 12.28
C ALA A 93 2.38 7.70 12.67
N ALA A 94 1.61 8.73 12.34
CA ALA A 94 1.89 10.13 12.64
C ALA A 94 1.43 10.55 14.05
N GLN A 95 0.70 9.72 14.80
CA GLN A 95 0.37 10.05 16.19
C GLN A 95 1.62 10.05 17.07
N PRO A 96 1.74 11.00 18.03
CA PRO A 96 2.79 11.00 19.03
C PRO A 96 2.82 9.71 19.83
N LYS A 97 4.02 9.19 20.10
CA LYS A 97 4.21 7.99 20.91
C LYS A 97 4.85 8.31 22.25
N VAL A 98 4.68 7.41 23.20
CA VAL A 98 5.43 7.46 24.46
C VAL A 98 6.85 6.98 24.20
N THR A 99 7.81 7.83 24.55
CA THR A 99 9.25 7.58 24.47
C THR A 99 9.69 6.56 25.52
N ALA A 100 10.90 6.01 25.37
CA ALA A 100 11.47 5.07 26.34
C ALA A 100 11.61 5.66 27.76
N MET A 101 11.66 6.99 27.87
CA MET A 101 11.75 7.72 29.14
C MET A 101 10.38 8.07 29.72
N GLY A 102 9.28 7.62 29.11
CA GLY A 102 7.91 7.89 29.56
C GLY A 102 7.33 9.24 29.14
N GLY A 103 8.09 10.11 28.46
CA GLY A 103 7.59 11.35 27.88
C GLY A 103 6.88 11.14 26.54
N VAL A 104 5.97 12.04 26.14
CA VAL A 104 5.32 12.01 24.82
C VAL A 104 6.21 12.67 23.77
N GLU A 105 6.33 12.07 22.59
CA GLU A 105 7.05 12.66 21.45
C GLU A 105 6.55 14.08 21.14
N THR A 106 7.49 15.00 20.94
CA THR A 106 7.23 16.32 20.38
C THR A 106 6.89 16.22 18.88
N PRO A 107 6.21 17.22 18.29
CA PRO A 107 5.92 17.23 16.85
C PRO A 107 7.17 17.04 15.97
N ALA A 108 8.31 17.64 16.36
CA ALA A 108 9.58 17.50 15.66
C ALA A 108 10.13 16.05 15.73
N GLU A 109 9.98 15.37 16.87
CA GLU A 109 10.38 13.97 17.02
C GLU A 109 9.50 13.03 16.18
N VAL A 110 8.19 13.29 16.14
CA VAL A 110 7.26 12.55 15.27
C VAL A 110 7.65 12.70 13.81
N GLU A 111 7.90 13.92 13.34
CA GLU A 111 8.32 14.19 11.97
C GLU A 111 9.64 13.47 11.64
N GLN A 112 10.64 13.61 12.49
CA GLN A 112 11.93 12.95 12.31
C GLN A 112 11.78 11.42 12.26
N ARG A 113 10.90 10.84 13.09
CA ARG A 113 10.59 9.41 13.08
C ARG A 113 9.96 8.99 11.75
N LEU A 114 9.02 9.76 11.22
CA LEU A 114 8.37 9.48 9.93
C LEU A 114 9.37 9.55 8.76
N ILE A 115 10.20 10.60 8.71
CA ILE A 115 11.27 10.75 7.70
C ILE A 115 12.22 9.55 7.76
N THR A 116 12.70 9.21 8.96
CA THR A 116 13.63 8.09 9.15
C THR A 116 13.01 6.76 8.70
N LYS A 117 11.72 6.53 8.99
CA LYS A 117 10.99 5.32 8.55
C LYS A 117 10.85 5.29 7.02
N LYS A 118 10.50 6.40 6.40
CA LYS A 118 10.40 6.54 4.94
C LYS A 118 11.74 6.24 4.28
N ASP A 119 12.83 6.83 4.77
CA ASP A 119 14.16 6.62 4.21
C ASP A 119 14.63 5.18 4.33
N LYS A 120 14.38 4.53 5.48
CA LYS A 120 14.67 3.10 5.67
C LYS A 120 13.91 2.24 4.65
N THR A 121 12.62 2.52 4.46
CA THR A 121 11.77 1.80 3.51
C THR A 121 12.27 2.00 2.07
N LEU A 122 12.55 3.25 1.68
CA LEU A 122 13.07 3.57 0.35
C LEU A 122 14.40 2.88 0.07
N LYS A 123 15.33 2.90 1.03
CA LYS A 123 16.62 2.20 0.93
C LYS A 123 16.43 0.69 0.75
N ALA A 124 15.53 0.07 1.51
CA ALA A 124 15.24 -1.36 1.40
C ALA A 124 14.62 -1.71 0.03
N THR A 125 13.65 -0.91 -0.43
CA THR A 125 13.03 -1.07 -1.75
C THR A 125 14.05 -0.93 -2.86
N HIS A 126 14.89 0.11 -2.81
CA HIS A 126 15.96 0.32 -3.78
C HIS A 126 16.95 -0.85 -3.82
N GLN A 127 17.44 -1.30 -2.66
CA GLN A 127 18.32 -2.47 -2.58
C GLN A 127 17.67 -3.73 -3.18
N THR A 128 16.40 -3.97 -2.89
CA THR A 128 15.63 -5.09 -3.43
C THR A 128 15.51 -4.99 -4.95
N MET A 129 15.18 -3.80 -5.47
CA MET A 129 15.09 -3.55 -6.91
C MET A 129 16.45 -3.72 -7.60
N CYS A 130 17.54 -3.20 -7.02
CA CYS A 130 18.89 -3.41 -7.55
C CYS A 130 19.27 -4.89 -7.61
N ARG A 131 18.97 -5.67 -6.55
CA ARG A 131 19.21 -7.11 -6.52
C ARG A 131 18.41 -7.83 -7.61
N LYS A 132 17.12 -7.50 -7.73
CA LYS A 132 16.23 -8.04 -8.77
C LYS A 132 16.74 -7.72 -10.17
N ASN A 133 17.11 -6.46 -10.44
CA ASN A 133 17.62 -6.05 -11.75
C ASN A 133 18.93 -6.74 -12.10
N LYS A 134 19.87 -6.84 -11.15
CA LYS A 134 21.12 -7.58 -11.34
C LYS A 134 20.87 -9.06 -11.66
N TYR A 135 19.91 -9.66 -10.97
CA TYR A 135 19.52 -11.04 -11.20
C TYR A 135 18.89 -11.24 -12.60
N LEU A 136 17.88 -10.43 -12.96
CA LEU A 136 17.24 -10.48 -14.28
C LEU A 136 18.23 -10.26 -15.42
N HIS A 137 19.19 -9.35 -15.23
CA HIS A 137 20.24 -9.14 -16.21
C HIS A 137 21.13 -10.38 -16.39
N ARG A 138 21.49 -11.07 -15.30
CA ARG A 138 22.26 -12.32 -15.37
C ARG A 138 21.51 -13.42 -16.09
N VAL A 139 20.21 -13.60 -15.80
CA VAL A 139 19.34 -14.56 -16.49
C VAL A 139 19.27 -14.24 -17.99
N MET A 140 19.07 -12.96 -18.35
CA MET A 140 19.05 -12.52 -19.74
C MET A 140 20.35 -12.84 -20.48
N VAL A 141 21.51 -12.55 -19.86
CA VAL A 141 22.83 -12.86 -20.44
C VAL A 141 23.03 -14.36 -20.59
N LEU A 142 22.64 -15.16 -19.59
CA LEU A 142 22.73 -16.62 -19.63
C LEU A 142 21.89 -17.20 -20.78
N ASN A 143 20.65 -16.73 -20.93
CA ASN A 143 19.77 -17.14 -22.02
C ASN A 143 20.38 -16.83 -23.39
N HIS A 144 20.99 -15.64 -23.52
CA HIS A 144 21.69 -15.26 -24.74
C HIS A 144 22.92 -16.13 -25.02
N LEU A 145 23.69 -16.48 -23.99
CA LEU A 145 24.86 -17.36 -24.11
C LEU A 145 24.47 -18.78 -24.51
N VAL A 146 23.44 -19.37 -23.90
CA VAL A 146 22.91 -20.70 -24.25
C VAL A 146 22.52 -20.71 -25.72
N LYS A 147 21.71 -19.74 -26.15
CA LYS A 147 21.27 -19.61 -27.55
C LYS A 147 22.47 -19.53 -28.51
N HIS A 148 23.41 -18.65 -28.25
CA HIS A 148 24.60 -18.49 -29.09
C HIS A 148 25.49 -19.77 -29.11
N ARG A 149 25.51 -20.57 -28.04
CA ARG A 149 26.26 -21.85 -28.01
C ARG A 149 25.54 -22.95 -28.79
N MET A 150 24.20 -22.99 -28.73
CA MET A 150 23.39 -23.86 -29.58
C MET A 150 23.61 -23.56 -31.06
N ASP A 151 23.59 -22.27 -31.44
CA ASP A 151 23.84 -21.83 -32.82
C ASP A 151 25.23 -22.24 -33.32
N LYS A 152 26.22 -22.37 -32.41
CA LYS A 152 27.59 -22.80 -32.71
C LYS A 152 27.84 -24.29 -32.49
N ASN A 153 26.82 -25.08 -32.15
CA ASN A 153 26.88 -26.52 -31.86
C ASN A 153 28.06 -26.91 -30.95
N LYS A 154 28.23 -26.21 -29.82
CA LYS A 154 29.31 -26.48 -28.88
C LYS A 154 29.00 -27.68 -27.97
N GLU A 155 30.02 -28.45 -27.61
CA GLU A 155 29.87 -29.63 -26.75
C GLU A 155 29.42 -29.30 -25.31
N ASP A 156 29.63 -28.07 -24.85
CA ASP A 156 29.34 -27.66 -23.47
C ASP A 156 27.89 -27.20 -23.22
N ILE A 157 26.99 -27.27 -24.21
CA ILE A 157 25.57 -26.88 -24.10
C ILE A 157 24.88 -27.47 -22.85
N PRO A 158 25.00 -28.77 -22.51
CA PRO A 158 24.29 -29.34 -21.37
C PRO A 158 24.65 -28.68 -20.03
N ALA A 159 25.90 -28.23 -19.87
CA ALA A 159 26.32 -27.52 -18.66
C ALA A 159 25.67 -26.13 -18.56
N TRP A 160 25.48 -25.44 -19.69
CA TRP A 160 24.83 -24.13 -19.73
C TRP A 160 23.31 -24.22 -19.57
N GLU A 161 22.67 -25.25 -20.13
CA GLU A 161 21.25 -25.54 -19.91
C GLU A 161 20.97 -25.88 -18.46
N TRP A 162 21.84 -26.67 -17.82
CA TRP A 162 21.72 -26.94 -16.38
C TRP A 162 21.81 -25.64 -15.55
N LEU A 163 22.74 -24.74 -15.89
CA LEU A 163 22.87 -23.45 -15.21
C LEU A 163 21.63 -22.57 -15.42
N GLN A 164 21.04 -22.59 -16.63
CA GLN A 164 19.81 -21.88 -16.95
C GLN A 164 18.64 -22.42 -16.12
N PHE A 165 18.47 -23.75 -16.10
CA PHE A 165 17.48 -24.41 -15.27
C PHE A 165 17.60 -24.04 -13.79
N LYS A 166 18.84 -24.01 -13.26
CA LYS A 166 19.09 -23.59 -11.87
C LYS A 166 18.78 -22.13 -11.60
N ALA A 167 19.01 -21.24 -12.57
CA ALA A 167 18.58 -19.86 -12.42
C ALA A 167 17.04 -19.79 -12.37
N ASP A 168 16.34 -20.41 -13.32
CA ASP A 168 14.88 -20.36 -13.35
C ASP A 168 14.22 -20.96 -12.09
N GLU A 169 14.78 -22.04 -11.54
CA GLU A 169 14.38 -22.62 -10.24
C GLU A 169 14.52 -21.63 -9.07
N MET A 170 15.58 -20.81 -9.07
CA MET A 170 15.75 -19.77 -8.03
C MET A 170 14.76 -18.62 -8.19
N ASP A 171 14.32 -18.31 -9.42
CA ASP A 171 13.32 -17.26 -9.66
C ASP A 171 11.92 -17.68 -9.21
N THR A 172 11.53 -18.94 -9.44
CA THR A 172 10.23 -19.47 -9.00
C THR A 172 10.11 -19.50 -7.48
N VAL A 173 11.12 -19.99 -6.76
CA VAL A 173 11.16 -19.97 -5.28
C VAL A 173 11.13 -18.54 -4.73
N SER A 174 11.78 -17.60 -5.42
CA SER A 174 11.77 -16.18 -5.05
C SER A 174 10.40 -15.51 -5.27
N ARG A 175 9.66 -15.92 -6.30
CA ARG A 175 8.30 -15.42 -6.58
C ARG A 175 7.29 -15.93 -5.56
N GLU A 176 7.33 -17.23 -5.25
CA GLU A 176 6.45 -17.85 -4.25
C GLU A 176 6.66 -17.25 -2.86
N SER A 177 7.91 -17.02 -2.46
CA SER A 177 8.24 -16.38 -1.17
C SER A 177 7.71 -14.95 -1.07
N ASN A 178 7.80 -14.17 -2.16
CA ASN A 178 7.28 -12.80 -2.20
C ASN A 178 5.74 -12.75 -2.16
N ASP A 179 5.06 -13.69 -2.82
CA ASP A 179 3.60 -13.76 -2.80
C ASP A 179 3.05 -14.15 -1.43
N ILE A 180 3.77 -15.01 -0.69
CA ILE A 180 3.45 -15.36 0.70
C ILE A 180 3.63 -14.14 1.62
N GLN A 181 4.69 -13.35 1.45
CA GLN A 181 4.90 -12.12 2.23
C GLN A 181 3.88 -11.02 1.92
N LYS A 182 3.43 -10.89 0.67
CA LYS A 182 2.36 -9.95 0.30
C LYS A 182 1.00 -10.36 0.85
N ARG A 183 0.65 -11.65 0.81
CA ARG A 183 -0.63 -12.17 1.35
C ARG A 183 -0.73 -12.06 2.86
N SER A 184 0.40 -12.06 3.57
CA SER A 184 0.44 -12.00 5.03
C SER A 184 0.49 -10.56 5.59
N GLY A 185 0.45 -9.53 4.73
CA GLY A 185 0.37 -8.13 5.16
C GLY A 185 1.66 -7.55 5.76
N TRP A 186 2.81 -8.22 5.57
CA TRP A 186 4.10 -7.81 6.13
C TRP A 186 4.88 -6.82 5.26
N ILE A 187 4.37 -6.50 4.07
CA ILE A 187 4.89 -5.42 3.23
C ILE A 187 3.82 -4.33 3.19
N ALA A 188 3.99 -3.36 4.10
CA ALA A 188 3.31 -2.07 4.10
C ALA A 188 4.25 -1.02 3.51
#